data_AF-A0A1C0T583-F1
#
_entry.id   AF-A0A1C0T583-F1
#
_cell.length_a   1.000
_cell.length_b   1.000
_cell.length_c   1.000
_cell.angle_alpha   90.00
_cell.angle_beta   90.00
_cell.angle_gamma   90.00
#
_symmetry.space_group_name_H-M   'P 1'
#
loop_
_entity.id
_entity.type
_entity.pdbx_description
1 polymer ?
#
loop_
_entity_poly.entity_id
_entity_poly.type
_entity_poly.pdbx_seq_one_letter_code
_entity_poly.pdbx_strand_id
1 'polypeptide(L)' 'MSHAAYVFASYGIATLTAVGLCLWVIADGRARQRELRELEASGVRRRSAEASTGEPR' A
#
# COMPACT_ATOMS: atom_id res chain seq x y z
N MET A 1 36.57 7.89 18.91
CA MET A 1 35.46 7.19 18.23
C MET A 1 34.21 8.07 18.35
N SER A 2 34.05 9.07 17.49
CA SER A 2 33.26 9.07 16.24
C SER A 2 31.74 9.27 16.43
N HIS A 3 31.33 10.48 16.84
CA HIS A 3 29.94 10.94 16.70
C HIS A 3 29.44 10.80 15.26
N ALA A 4 30.31 10.99 14.27
CA ALA A 4 29.99 10.77 12.86
C ALA A 4 29.52 9.33 12.58
N ALA A 5 30.20 8.31 13.12
CA ALA A 5 29.80 6.92 12.93
C ALA A 5 28.43 6.63 13.57
N TYR A 6 28.17 7.19 14.75
CA TYR A 6 26.86 7.10 15.39
C TYR A 6 25.78 7.77 14.53
N VAL A 7 26.00 9.00 14.05
CA VAL A 7 25.08 9.74 13.17
C VAL A 7 24.77 8.94 11.92
N PHE A 8 25.79 8.45 11.20
CA PHE A 8 25.58 7.65 10.00
C PHE A 8 24.84 6.35 10.28
N ALA A 9 25.14 5.66 11.38
CA ALA A 9 24.43 4.44 11.76
C ALA A 9 22.96 4.72 12.09
N SER A 10 22.68 5.75 12.90
CA SER A 10 21.31 6.12 13.28
C SER A 10 20.47 6.51 12.07
N TYR A 11 20.97 7.39 11.21
CA TYR A 11 20.26 7.78 9.98
C TYR A 11 20.16 6.62 8.99
N GLY A 12 21.19 5.79 8.88
CA GLY A 12 21.17 4.59 8.05
C GLY A 12 20.04 3.63 8.47
N ILE A 13 19.94 3.33 9.76
CA ILE A 13 18.87 2.47 10.30
C ILE A 13 17.50 3.12 10.11
N ALA A 14 17.36 4.43 10.35
CA ALA A 14 16.11 5.15 10.16
C ALA A 14 15.65 5.10 8.69
N THR A 15 16.55 5.39 7.75
CA THR A 15 16.26 5.32 6.31
C THR A 15 15.91 3.89 5.88
N LEU A 16 16.65 2.88 6.33
CA LEU A 16 16.35 1.48 6.03
C LEU A 16 14.97 1.07 6.54
N THR A 17 14.62 1.50 7.75
CA THR A 17 13.29 1.22 8.35
C THR A 17 12.19 1.88 7.53
N ALA A 18 12.35 3.16 7.19
CA ALA A 18 11.38 3.90 6.39
C ALA A 18 11.18 3.28 5.01
N VAL A 19 12.28 2.98 4.30
CA VAL A 19 12.23 2.31 2.99
C VAL A 19 11.60 0.93 3.10
N GLY A 20 11.94 0.16 4.13
CA GLY A 20 11.34 -1.16 4.39
C GLY A 20 9.83 -1.07 4.57
N LEU A 21 9.34 -0.12 5.37
CA LEU A 21 7.90 0.12 5.55
C LEU A 21 7.23 0.57 4.25
N CYS A 22 7.84 1.48 3.49
CA CYS A 22 7.31 1.91 2.20
C CYS A 22 7.19 0.73 1.22
N LEU A 23 8.23 -0.08 1.09
CA LEU A 23 8.22 -1.26 0.24
C LEU A 23 7.17 -2.28 0.69
N TRP A 24 7.03 -2.49 1.99
CA TRP A 24 6.03 -3.39 2.56
C TRP A 24 4.60 -2.93 2.26
N VAL A 25 4.29 -1.64 2.46
CA VAL A 25 2.96 -1.06 2.14
C VAL A 25 2.65 -1.17 0.65
N ILE A 26 3.64 -0.92 -0.22
CA ILE A 26 3.46 -1.07 -1.66
C ILE A 26 3.20 -2.55 -2.02
N ALA A 27 3.94 -3.48 -1.42
CA ALA A 27 3.74 -4.91 -1.64
C ALA A 27 2.36 -5.37 -1.17
N ASP A 28 1.91 -4.95 0.01
CA ASP A 28 0.57 -5.22 0.55
C ASP A 28 -0.52 -4.69 -0.38
N GLY A 29 -0.40 -3.42 -0.80
CA GLY A 29 -1.33 -2.81 -1.74
C GLY A 29 -1.38 -3.56 -3.08
N ARG A 30 -0.22 -4.00 -3.60
CA ARG A 30 -0.16 -4.78 -4.84
C ARG A 30 -0.79 -6.17 -4.70
N ALA A 31 -0.69 -6.80 -3.54
CA ALA A 31 -1.33 -8.09 -3.27
C ALA A 31 -2.87 -7.95 -3.31
N ARG A 32 -3.41 -6.95 -2.59
CA ARG A 32 -4.86 -6.67 -2.59
C ARG A 32 -5.40 -6.31 -3.97
N GLN A 33 -4.63 -5.53 -4.74
CA GLN A 33 -5.00 -5.16 -6.10
C GLN A 33 -5.00 -6.35 -7.08
N ARG A 34 -4.22 -7.41 -6.82
CA ARG A 34 -4.28 -8.63 -7.64
C ARG A 34 -5.60 -9.38 -7.43
N GLU A 35 -6.00 -9.51 -6.17
CA GLU A 35 -7.27 -10.15 -5.80
C GLU A 35 -8.46 -9.38 -6.37
N LEU A 36 -8.47 -8.05 -6.27
CA LEU A 36 -9.51 -7.21 -6.90
C LEU A 36 -9.57 -7.40 -8.42
N ARG A 37 -8.43 -7.45 -9.11
CA ARG A 37 -8.39 -7.70 -10.56
C ARG A 37 -8.93 -9.07 -10.95
N GLU A 38 -8.70 -10.09 -10.13
CA GLU A 38 -9.24 -11.44 -10.36
C GLU A 38 -10.76 -11.47 -10.18
N LEU A 39 -11.28 -10.74 -9.18
CA LEU A 39 -12.72 -10.55 -8.98
C LEU A 39 -13.37 -9.72 -10.12
N GLU A 40 -12.68 -8.70 -10.63
CA GLU A 40 -13.13 -7.94 -11.80
C GLU A 40 -13.15 -8.80 -13.07
N ALA A 41 -12.11 -9.61 -13.28
CA ALA A 41 -12.02 -10.52 -14.43
C ALA A 41 -13.09 -11.63 -14.40
N SER A 42 -13.47 -12.10 -13.20
CA SER A 42 -14.59 -13.04 -13.02
C SER A 42 -15.98 -12.39 -13.18
N GLY A 43 -16.03 -11.10 -13.52
CA GLY A 43 -17.26 -10.38 -13.83
C GLY A 43 -18.08 -9.99 -12.60
N VAL A 44 -17.53 -10.12 -11.39
CA VAL A 44 -18.17 -9.68 -10.14
C VAL A 44 -18.10 -8.15 -10.07
N ARG A 45 -18.99 -7.48 -10.82
CA ARG A 45 -19.14 -6.03 -10.72
C ARG A 45 -19.84 -5.72 -9.39
N ARG A 46 -19.15 -4.97 -8.53
CA ARG A 46 -19.64 -4.58 -7.20
C ARG A 46 -21.00 -3.90 -7.35
N ARG A 47 -22.10 -4.54 -6.88
CA ARG A 47 -23.46 -3.96 -6.82
C ARG A 47 -23.51 -2.61 -6.10
N SER A 48 -22.50 -2.27 -5.30
CA SER A 48 -22.40 -0.98 -4.63
C SER A 48 -22.01 0.20 -5.53
N ALA A 49 -21.61 -0.02 -6.79
CA ALA A 49 -21.56 1.06 -7.78
C ALA A 49 -22.97 1.46 -8.29
N GLU A 50 -23.92 0.52 -8.27
CA GLU A 50 -25.32 0.79 -8.65
C GLU A 50 -26.03 1.62 -7.58
N ALA A 51 -25.68 1.43 -6.29
CA ALA A 51 -26.28 2.17 -5.18
C ALA A 51 -25.94 3.67 -5.13
N SER A 52 -24.85 4.12 -5.79
CA SER A 52 -24.52 5.55 -5.87
C SER A 52 -25.18 6.28 -7.04
N THR A 53 -25.87 5.57 -7.93
CA THR A 53 -26.60 6.17 -9.07
C THR A 53 -28.12 6.21 -8.83
N GLY A 54 -28.61 5.52 -7.78
CA GLY A 54 -29.99 5.65 -7.32
C GLY A 54 -30.13 6.74 -6.27
N GLU A 55 -30.02 8.00 -6.65
CA GLU A 55 -30.62 9.10 -5.88
C GLU A 55 -32.06 9.26 -6.39
N PRO A 56 -33.08 8.80 -5.63
CA PRO A 56 -34.46 9.11 -5.95
C PRO A 56 -34.74 10.54 -5.48
N ARG A 57 -35.19 11.34 -6.45
CA ARG A 57 -35.94 12.61 -6.36
C ARG A 57 -36.37 13.08 -4.96
#